data_AF-A0A5Q0GWB0-F1
#
_entry.id   AF-A0A5Q0GWB0-F1
#
_cell.length_a   1.000
_cell.length_b   1.000
_cell.length_c   1.000
_cell.angle_alpha   90.00
_cell.angle_beta   90.00
_cell.angle_gamma   90.00
#
_symmetry.space_group_name_H-M   'P 1'
#
loop_
_entity.id
_entity.type
_entity.pdbx_description
1 polymer ?
#
loop_
_entity_poly.entity_id
_entity_poly.type
_entity_poly.pdbx_seq_one_letter_code
_entity_poly.pdbx_strand_id
1 'polypeptide(L)'
;MGSGASHRSFVVVDVESYGDPVRTSAHRTAVRQGLYGVLVRAFADCDLPWDDKARDDAGDAVMVLLPADTPKDVLVEQLPERLVAALREHNHIHSSEARLRLRMAVHAGEVHYDEHGKTSAEMIFTYRILDAPEAKRALRESAATLLLIASDPFYRAVVRHEPAARPEAFRRIDADVKETRAEVWIRLVDDDRPFVPATAPRRRPEPARQLGAFADALLRVPGFDTPEGRNLVVRGLPFAGVVPRHAAARADAISILMTCEHYPEGLEALVEQVRLYAEGTTAMAELDELMARRGAG
;
A
#
# COMPACT_ATOMS: atom_id res chain seq x y z
N MET A 1 -1.19 39.58 15.56
CA MET A 1 0.12 39.02 15.97
C MET A 1 0.48 37.96 14.95
N GLY A 2 1.68 38.01 14.38
CA GLY A 2 1.99 37.39 13.09
C GLY A 2 1.71 35.89 13.03
N SER A 3 0.89 35.50 12.05
CA SER A 3 0.79 34.14 11.50
C SER A 3 2.12 33.80 10.83
N GLY A 4 3.11 33.40 11.62
CA GLY A 4 4.40 32.94 11.13
C GLY A 4 4.31 31.46 10.79
N ALA A 5 4.74 31.10 9.58
CA ALA A 5 5.03 29.70 9.27
C ALA A 5 6.11 29.20 10.24
N SER A 6 5.91 28.03 10.82
CA SER A 6 6.90 27.36 11.65
C SER A 6 7.21 26.00 11.07
N HIS A 7 8.49 25.72 10.87
CA HIS A 7 8.95 24.42 10.45
C HIS A 7 8.69 23.37 11.54
N ARG A 8 8.12 22.23 11.18
CA ARG A 8 7.80 21.12 12.09
C ARG A 8 8.24 19.80 11.48
N SER A 9 8.51 18.82 12.34
CA SER A 9 8.57 17.42 11.92
C SER A 9 7.21 16.77 12.21
N PHE A 10 6.73 15.98 11.26
CA PHE A 10 5.45 15.28 11.34
C PHE A 10 5.72 13.79 11.56
N VAL A 11 5.07 13.23 12.58
CA VAL A 11 4.94 11.79 12.77
C VAL A 11 3.46 11.47 12.67
N VAL A 12 3.06 10.71 11.65
CA VAL A 12 1.67 10.26 11.50
C VAL A 12 1.63 8.75 11.63
N VAL A 13 0.72 8.24 12.45
CA VAL A 13 0.57 6.81 12.71
C VAL A 13 -0.86 6.40 12.48
N ASP A 14 -1.07 5.28 11.81
CA ASP A 14 -2.38 4.71 11.49
C ASP A 14 -2.41 3.20 11.78
N VAL A 15 -3.56 2.73 12.25
CA VAL A 15 -3.76 1.31 12.57
C VAL A 15 -4.23 0.54 11.34
N GLU A 16 -3.51 -0.55 11.02
CA GLU A 16 -3.94 -1.45 9.97
C GLU A 16 -5.34 -2.04 10.27
N SER A 17 -6.24 -1.93 9.29
CA SER A 17 -7.59 -2.51 9.33
C SER A 17 -8.42 -2.08 10.56
N TYR A 18 -8.29 -0.83 11.01
CA TYR A 18 -9.12 -0.31 12.12
C TYR A 18 -10.63 -0.51 11.91
N GLY A 19 -11.07 -0.32 10.67
CA GLY A 19 -12.47 -0.46 10.25
C GLY A 19 -13.00 -1.90 10.16
N ASP A 20 -12.18 -2.94 10.33
CA ASP A 20 -12.55 -4.33 10.07
C ASP A 20 -13.88 -4.75 10.76
N PRO A 21 -14.85 -5.34 10.05
CA PRO A 21 -16.13 -5.78 10.62
C PRO A 21 -15.99 -6.79 11.77
N VAL A 22 -14.90 -7.57 11.81
CA VAL A 22 -14.63 -8.54 12.89
C VAL A 22 -14.37 -7.83 14.22
N ARG A 23 -13.97 -6.55 14.22
CA ARG A 23 -13.77 -5.76 15.44
C ARG A 23 -15.11 -5.29 16.02
N THR A 24 -15.45 -5.79 17.20
CA THR A 24 -16.56 -5.26 18.01
C THR A 24 -16.22 -3.87 18.56
N SER A 25 -17.20 -3.15 19.11
CA SER A 25 -16.95 -1.86 19.76
C SER A 25 -15.95 -1.95 20.92
N ALA A 26 -15.95 -3.08 21.65
CA ALA A 26 -14.96 -3.34 22.69
C ALA A 26 -13.55 -3.51 22.10
N HIS A 27 -13.42 -4.25 20.99
CA HIS A 27 -12.14 -4.38 20.27
C HIS A 27 -11.64 -3.03 19.76
N ARG A 28 -12.50 -2.19 19.18
CA ARG A 28 -12.11 -0.84 18.69
C ARG A 28 -11.66 0.07 19.84
N THR A 29 -12.32 -0.03 20.99
CA THR A 29 -11.92 0.72 22.20
C THR A 29 -10.55 0.26 22.70
N ALA A 30 -10.32 -1.06 22.80
CA ALA A 30 -9.03 -1.63 23.22
C ALA A 30 -7.91 -1.27 22.23
N VAL A 31 -8.18 -1.31 20.92
CA VAL A 31 -7.24 -0.90 19.87
C VAL A 31 -6.87 0.57 20.01
N ARG A 32 -7.84 1.46 20.24
CA ARG A 32 -7.58 2.89 20.43
C ARG A 32 -6.76 3.15 21.69
N GLN A 33 -7.12 2.52 22.82
CA GLN A 33 -6.35 2.63 24.06
C GLN A 33 -4.92 2.10 23.89
N GLY A 34 -4.77 0.96 23.21
CA GLY A 34 -3.48 0.35 22.90
C GLY A 34 -2.61 1.24 22.01
N LEU A 35 -3.17 1.84 20.95
CA LEU A 35 -2.46 2.78 20.08
C LEU A 35 -1.86 3.93 20.90
N TYR A 36 -2.68 4.57 21.72
CA TYR A 36 -2.22 5.68 22.56
C TYR A 36 -1.17 5.24 23.59
N GLY A 37 -1.37 4.07 24.24
CA GLY A 37 -0.39 3.53 25.19
C GLY A 37 0.97 3.24 24.55
N VAL A 38 0.97 2.62 23.36
CA VAL A 38 2.19 2.32 22.59
C VAL A 38 2.90 3.61 22.16
N LEU A 39 2.16 4.60 21.65
CA LEU A 39 2.73 5.88 21.21
C LEU A 39 3.33 6.67 22.38
N VAL A 40 2.58 6.86 23.47
CA VAL A 40 3.06 7.61 24.66
C VAL A 40 4.33 6.99 25.22
N ARG A 41 4.35 5.66 25.36
CA ARG A 41 5.53 4.95 25.85
C ARG A 41 6.73 5.10 24.92
N ALA A 42 6.54 4.90 23.62
CA ALA A 42 7.64 4.99 22.66
C ALA A 42 8.21 6.41 22.54
N PHE A 43 7.36 7.44 22.61
CA PHE A 43 7.81 8.84 22.64
C PHE A 43 8.60 9.14 23.92
N ALA A 44 8.12 8.68 25.08
CA ALA A 44 8.84 8.84 26.34
C ALA A 44 10.20 8.12 26.33
N ASP A 45 10.28 6.89 25.79
CA ASP A 45 11.52 6.13 25.66
C ASP A 45 12.54 6.74 24.67
N CYS A 46 12.13 7.79 23.93
CA CYS A 46 12.96 8.55 22.99
C CYS A 46 13.15 10.01 23.42
N ASP A 47 12.72 10.39 24.63
CA ASP A 47 12.72 11.79 25.11
C ASP A 47 12.03 12.77 24.14
N LEU A 48 11.04 12.29 23.37
CA LEU A 48 10.27 13.10 22.43
C LEU A 48 9.08 13.76 23.13
N PRO A 49 8.78 15.04 22.80
CA PRO A 49 7.67 15.73 23.43
C PRO A 49 6.33 15.10 23.02
N TRP A 50 5.47 14.87 24.02
CA TRP A 50 4.08 14.45 23.83
C TRP A 50 3.15 15.54 24.35
N ASP A 51 2.65 16.39 23.44
CA ASP A 51 1.71 17.47 23.75
C ASP A 51 0.37 17.23 23.05
N ASP A 52 -0.70 17.10 23.84
CA ASP A 52 -2.07 16.93 23.35
C ASP A 52 -2.50 18.06 22.38
N LYS A 53 -1.94 19.27 22.52
CA LYS A 53 -2.24 20.41 21.64
C LYS A 53 -1.49 20.35 20.30
N ALA A 54 -0.37 19.63 20.25
CA ALA A 54 0.39 19.40 19.04
C ALA A 54 -0.11 18.19 18.25
N ARG A 55 -1.03 17.40 18.83
CA ARG A 55 -1.67 16.25 18.19
C ARG A 55 -2.80 16.68 17.25
N ASP A 56 -3.04 15.88 16.23
CA ASP A 56 -4.30 15.86 15.46
C ASP A 56 -4.78 14.40 15.45
N ASP A 57 -5.99 14.16 15.97
CA ASP A 57 -6.59 12.82 16.12
C ASP A 57 -7.76 12.71 15.15
N ALA A 58 -7.56 11.93 14.08
CA ALA A 58 -8.55 11.69 13.05
C ALA A 58 -9.37 10.39 13.30
N GLY A 59 -9.30 9.82 14.50
CA GLY A 59 -10.06 8.64 14.92
C GLY A 59 -9.26 7.34 14.86
N ASP A 60 -8.71 7.01 13.69
CA ASP A 60 -7.86 5.82 13.44
C ASP A 60 -6.39 6.18 13.14
N ALA A 61 -6.14 7.44 12.76
CA ALA A 61 -4.82 8.01 12.61
C ALA A 61 -4.53 9.11 13.65
N VAL A 62 -3.28 9.13 14.12
CA VAL A 62 -2.74 10.13 15.04
C VAL A 62 -1.56 10.82 14.39
N MET A 63 -1.60 12.15 14.29
CA MET A 63 -0.48 12.96 13.86
C MET A 63 0.08 13.77 15.02
N VAL A 64 1.40 13.74 15.18
CA VAL A 64 2.14 14.52 16.17
C VAL A 64 3.03 15.53 15.45
N LEU A 65 2.88 16.82 15.77
CA LEU A 65 3.74 17.90 15.28
C LEU A 65 4.86 18.16 16.28
N LEU A 66 6.09 17.85 15.87
CA LEU A 66 7.28 18.02 16.69
C LEU A 66 7.94 19.39 16.44
N PRO A 67 8.46 20.05 17.48
CA PRO A 67 9.27 21.26 17.36
C PRO A 67 10.42 21.14 16.35
N ALA A 68 10.81 22.26 15.73
CA ALA A 68 11.84 22.30 14.69
C ALA A 68 13.20 21.77 15.16
N ASP A 69 13.52 22.00 16.42
CA ASP A 69 14.72 21.60 17.15
C ASP A 69 14.71 20.14 17.62
N THR A 70 13.62 19.40 17.38
CA THR A 70 13.59 17.96 17.64
C THR A 70 14.61 17.25 16.73
N PRO A 71 15.54 16.46 17.29
CA PRO A 71 16.45 15.62 16.50
C PRO A 71 15.67 14.68 15.56
N LYS A 72 16.00 14.72 14.28
CA LYS A 72 15.22 14.03 13.22
C LYS A 72 15.67 12.59 13.01
N ASP A 73 16.93 12.30 13.32
CA ASP A 73 17.53 10.97 13.43
C ASP A 73 16.74 10.06 14.37
N VAL A 74 16.38 10.56 15.56
CA VAL A 74 15.58 9.84 16.57
C VAL A 74 14.26 9.30 15.99
N LEU A 75 13.65 10.00 15.01
CA LEU A 75 12.38 9.62 14.39
C LEU A 75 12.48 8.41 13.46
N VAL A 76 13.69 8.07 13.00
CA VAL A 76 13.93 7.01 12.02
C VAL A 76 14.84 5.90 12.56
N GLU A 77 15.62 6.18 13.60
CA GLU A 77 16.44 5.18 14.29
C GLU A 77 15.74 4.62 15.54
N GLN A 78 15.40 5.44 16.54
CA GLN A 78 15.06 4.97 17.88
C GLN A 78 13.55 4.77 18.00
N LEU A 79 12.76 5.76 17.57
CA LEU A 79 11.31 5.74 17.68
C LEU A 79 10.68 4.50 17.02
N PRO A 80 11.06 4.09 15.80
CA PRO A 80 10.50 2.89 15.18
C PRO A 80 10.79 1.61 15.99
N GLU A 81 12.00 1.48 16.53
CA GLU A 81 12.39 0.30 17.31
C GLU A 81 11.68 0.26 18.68
N ARG A 82 11.48 1.42 19.32
CA ARG A 82 10.68 1.53 20.56
C ARG A 82 9.21 1.23 20.32
N LEU A 83 8.65 1.68 19.19
CA LEU A 83 7.29 1.33 18.80
C LEU A 83 7.13 -0.17 18.59
N VAL A 84 8.05 -0.83 17.89
CA VAL A 84 8.03 -2.29 17.72
C VAL A 84 8.06 -3.01 19.06
N ALA A 85 8.94 -2.58 19.99
CA ALA A 85 9.02 -3.20 21.31
C ALA A 85 7.69 -3.09 22.07
N ALA A 86 7.09 -1.89 22.08
CA ALA A 86 5.78 -1.66 22.72
C ALA A 86 4.64 -2.41 22.02
N LEU A 87 4.66 -2.51 20.69
CA LEU A 87 3.68 -3.28 19.91
C LEU A 87 3.76 -4.77 20.22
N ARG A 88 4.96 -5.33 20.36
CA ARG A 88 5.17 -6.75 20.72
C ARG A 88 4.60 -7.04 22.11
N GLU A 89 4.87 -6.17 23.08
CA GLU A 89 4.34 -6.31 24.44
C GLU A 89 2.81 -6.23 24.46
N HIS A 90 2.23 -5.23 23.79
CA HIS A 90 0.79 -5.10 23.63
C HIS A 90 0.19 -6.35 22.97
N ASN A 91 0.72 -6.78 21.83
CA ASN A 91 0.16 -7.88 21.05
C ASN A 91 0.26 -9.25 21.76
N HIS A 92 1.22 -9.41 22.67
CA HIS A 92 1.40 -10.64 23.43
C HIS A 92 0.22 -10.93 24.38
N ILE A 93 -0.38 -9.90 24.96
CA ILE A 93 -1.46 -10.03 25.95
C ILE A 93 -2.87 -9.78 25.39
N HIS A 94 -3.00 -9.45 24.11
CA HIS A 94 -4.27 -9.14 23.44
C HIS A 94 -4.71 -10.21 22.45
N SER A 95 -6.04 -10.36 22.29
CA SER A 95 -6.65 -11.23 21.27
C SER A 95 -6.34 -10.73 19.85
N SER A 96 -6.49 -11.60 18.84
CA SER A 96 -6.23 -11.29 17.43
C SER A 96 -6.90 -10.00 16.95
N GLU A 97 -8.14 -9.75 17.38
CA GLU A 97 -8.95 -8.61 16.96
C GLU A 97 -8.48 -7.30 17.60
N ALA A 98 -7.79 -7.37 18.75
CA ALA A 98 -7.26 -6.24 19.50
C ALA A 98 -5.74 -6.04 19.31
N ARG A 99 -5.08 -6.89 18.52
CA ARG A 99 -3.68 -6.72 18.13
C ARG A 99 -3.51 -5.52 17.20
N LEU A 100 -2.37 -4.86 17.35
CA LEU A 100 -1.97 -3.68 16.63
C LEU A 100 -0.89 -4.03 15.61
N ARG A 101 -1.09 -3.52 14.40
CA ARG A 101 -0.08 -3.37 13.37
C ARG A 101 -0.22 -1.96 12.83
N LEU A 102 0.89 -1.26 12.71
CA LEU A 102 0.90 0.18 12.48
C LEU A 102 1.63 0.52 11.17
N ARG A 103 1.12 1.55 10.51
CA ARG A 103 1.88 2.33 9.52
C ARG A 103 2.30 3.63 10.19
N MET A 104 3.55 4.04 10.00
CA MET A 104 4.08 5.31 10.49
C MET A 104 4.69 6.08 9.33
N ALA A 105 4.32 7.35 9.16
CA ALA A 105 4.90 8.26 8.17
C ALA A 105 5.68 9.38 8.86
N VAL A 106 6.86 9.70 8.32
CA VAL A 106 7.71 10.82 8.76
C VAL A 106 7.98 11.79 7.62
N HIS A 107 7.84 13.07 7.96
CA HIS A 107 8.07 14.19 7.05
C HIS A 107 8.45 15.46 7.84
N ALA A 108 8.87 16.52 7.17
CA ALA A 108 9.14 17.80 7.79
C ALA A 108 8.85 18.95 6.81
N GLY A 109 8.31 20.05 7.32
CA GLY A 109 7.85 21.16 6.49
C GLY A 109 7.11 22.23 7.29
N GLU A 110 6.57 23.23 6.59
CA GLU A 110 5.99 24.42 7.20
C GLU A 110 4.55 24.21 7.70
N VAL A 111 4.25 24.76 8.87
CA VAL A 111 2.90 24.83 9.43
C VAL A 111 2.53 26.27 9.71
N HIS A 112 1.36 26.68 9.22
CA HIS A 112 0.77 27.98 9.51
C HIS A 112 -0.22 27.85 10.65
N TYR A 113 -0.25 28.86 11.51
CA TYR A 113 -1.19 28.96 12.62
C TYR A 113 -2.06 30.21 12.46
N ASP A 114 -3.35 30.06 12.75
CA ASP A 114 -4.35 31.12 12.73
C ASP A 114 -5.35 30.96 13.89
N GLU A 115 -6.39 31.80 13.92
CA GLU A 115 -7.44 31.76 14.95
C GLU A 115 -8.34 30.50 14.89
N HIS A 116 -8.27 29.74 13.80
CA HIS A 116 -9.03 28.51 13.57
C HIS A 116 -8.18 27.24 13.77
N GLY A 117 -6.87 27.38 14.02
CA GLY A 117 -5.98 26.29 14.38
C GLY A 117 -4.70 26.28 13.56
N LYS A 118 -4.42 25.12 12.94
CA LYS A 118 -3.21 24.87 12.14
C LYS A 118 -3.60 24.45 10.73
N THR A 119 -2.88 24.95 9.73
CA THR A 119 -3.04 24.55 8.33
C THR A 119 -1.67 24.33 7.69
N SER A 120 -1.56 23.25 6.91
CA SER A 120 -0.30 22.88 6.25
C SER A 120 -0.56 21.90 5.11
N ALA A 121 -0.03 22.23 3.93
CA ALA A 121 0.03 21.28 2.81
C ALA A 121 0.87 20.04 3.17
N GLU A 122 1.86 20.20 4.04
CA GLU A 122 2.78 19.14 4.46
C GLU A 122 2.09 18.15 5.40
N MET A 123 1.14 18.61 6.24
CA MET A 123 0.27 17.74 7.02
C MET A 123 -0.61 16.87 6.10
N ILE A 124 -1.26 17.48 5.12
CA ILE A 124 -2.11 16.76 4.15
C ILE A 124 -1.26 15.75 3.36
N PHE A 125 -0.09 16.16 2.89
CA PHE A 125 0.86 15.30 2.21
C PHE A 125 1.27 14.10 3.07
N THR A 126 1.56 14.31 4.35
CA THR A 126 2.00 13.23 5.25
C THR A 126 0.90 12.19 5.48
N TYR A 127 -0.37 12.61 5.62
CA TYR A 127 -1.50 11.67 5.61
C TYR A 127 -1.63 10.92 4.28
N ARG A 128 -1.45 11.60 3.14
CA ARG A 128 -1.59 11.00 1.81
C ARG A 128 -0.56 9.90 1.55
N ILE A 129 0.70 10.11 1.95
CA ILE A 129 1.74 9.09 1.77
C ILE A 129 1.55 7.89 2.71
N LEU A 130 0.98 8.11 3.90
CA LEU A 130 0.59 7.02 4.81
C LEU A 130 -0.44 6.09 4.18
N ASP A 131 -1.30 6.66 3.32
CA ASP A 131 -2.36 5.96 2.63
C ASP A 131 -1.94 5.22 1.35
N ALA A 132 -0.66 5.26 0.98
CA ALA A 132 -0.14 4.66 -0.25
C ALA A 132 -0.54 3.16 -0.38
N PRO A 133 -1.25 2.76 -1.47
CA PRO A 133 -1.72 1.38 -1.65
C PRO A 133 -0.59 0.35 -1.59
N GLU A 134 0.58 0.70 -2.12
CA GLU A 134 1.75 -0.18 -2.07
C GLU A 134 2.31 -0.33 -0.64
N ALA A 135 2.29 0.72 0.18
CA ALA A 135 2.66 0.62 1.59
C ALA A 135 1.65 -0.23 2.38
N LYS A 136 0.35 -0.02 2.16
CA LYS A 136 -0.71 -0.84 2.76
C LYS A 136 -0.55 -2.32 2.40
N ARG A 137 -0.27 -2.63 1.13
CA ARG A 137 -0.02 -4.00 0.68
C ARG A 137 1.23 -4.60 1.32
N ALA A 138 2.33 -3.84 1.38
CA ALA A 138 3.59 -4.32 1.95
C ALA A 138 3.46 -4.72 3.41
N LEU A 139 2.73 -3.94 4.23
CA LEU A 139 2.45 -4.34 5.61
C LEU A 139 1.58 -5.60 5.63
N ARG A 140 0.46 -5.63 4.90
CA ARG A 140 -0.47 -6.79 4.87
C ARG A 140 0.22 -8.11 4.52
N GLU A 141 1.14 -8.11 3.57
CA GLU A 141 1.88 -9.30 3.10
C GLU A 141 3.09 -9.66 4.01
N SER A 142 3.42 -8.79 4.97
CA SER A 142 4.52 -9.00 5.91
C SER A 142 4.06 -9.62 7.23
N ALA A 143 5.01 -10.11 8.03
CA ALA A 143 4.80 -10.45 9.43
C ALA A 143 5.12 -9.27 10.37
N ALA A 144 5.60 -8.15 9.82
CA ALA A 144 5.96 -6.95 10.58
C ALA A 144 4.77 -6.39 11.35
N THR A 145 5.05 -5.83 12.51
CA THR A 145 4.09 -5.04 13.28
C THR A 145 4.17 -3.56 12.94
N LEU A 146 5.28 -3.07 12.38
CA LEU A 146 5.46 -1.68 11.99
C LEU A 146 6.02 -1.53 10.57
N LEU A 147 5.35 -0.72 9.76
CA LEU A 147 5.88 -0.20 8.50
C LEU A 147 6.15 1.30 8.63
N LEU A 148 7.40 1.71 8.42
CA LEU A 148 7.83 3.10 8.39
C LEU A 148 7.83 3.62 6.95
N ILE A 149 7.36 4.85 6.75
CA ILE A 149 7.30 5.58 5.49
C ILE A 149 8.02 6.91 5.69
N ALA A 150 9.05 7.19 4.92
CA ALA A 150 9.71 8.50 4.89
C ALA A 150 9.42 9.17 3.55
N SER A 151 9.04 10.45 3.57
CA SER A 151 9.03 11.26 2.35
C SER A 151 10.42 11.30 1.71
N ASP A 152 10.51 11.43 0.38
CA ASP A 152 11.81 11.51 -0.30
C ASP A 152 12.74 12.62 0.22
N PRO A 153 12.28 13.87 0.48
CA PRO A 153 13.13 14.89 1.10
C PRO A 153 13.67 14.47 2.48
N PHE A 154 12.82 13.86 3.31
CA PHE A 154 13.23 13.41 4.66
C PHE A 154 14.23 12.25 4.58
N TYR A 155 14.01 11.30 3.65
CA TYR A 155 14.95 10.20 3.44
C TYR A 155 16.33 10.70 3.01
N ARG A 156 16.38 11.61 2.02
CA ARG A 156 17.64 12.14 1.50
C ARG A 156 18.38 12.98 2.53
N ALA A 157 17.68 13.78 3.32
CA ALA A 157 18.28 14.69 4.28
C ALA A 157 18.67 14.03 5.61
N VAL A 158 17.93 13.01 6.05
CA VAL A 158 18.09 12.39 7.38
C VAL A 158 18.49 10.93 7.24
N VAL A 159 17.57 10.09 6.74
CA VAL A 159 17.73 8.63 6.75
C VAL A 159 19.03 8.21 6.09
N ARG A 160 19.32 8.66 4.86
CA ARG A 160 20.51 8.28 4.10
C ARG A 160 21.83 8.53 4.85
N HIS A 161 21.84 9.45 5.80
CA HIS A 161 23.01 9.87 6.56
C HIS A 161 23.09 9.24 7.95
N GLU A 162 22.07 8.47 8.37
CA GLU A 162 21.99 7.85 9.68
C GLU A 162 22.09 6.32 9.57
N PRO A 163 23.27 5.71 9.81
CA PRO A 163 23.45 4.27 9.76
C PRO A 163 22.52 3.49 10.70
N ALA A 164 22.20 4.03 11.88
CA ALA A 164 21.31 3.36 12.83
C ALA A 164 19.87 3.26 12.31
N ALA A 165 19.46 4.14 11.39
CA ALA A 165 18.17 4.05 10.69
C ALA A 165 18.12 2.93 9.65
N ARG A 166 19.24 2.25 9.36
CA ARG A 166 19.39 1.19 8.34
C ARG A 166 18.89 1.64 6.96
N PRO A 167 19.54 2.61 6.31
CA PRO A 167 19.06 3.19 5.05
C PRO A 167 18.92 2.15 3.93
N GLU A 168 19.72 1.09 3.97
CA GLU A 168 19.70 -0.07 3.07
C GLU A 168 18.44 -0.94 3.21
N ALA A 169 17.74 -0.87 4.35
CA ALA A 169 16.47 -1.57 4.57
C ALA A 169 15.26 -0.81 4.01
N PHE A 170 15.45 0.43 3.53
CA PHE A 170 14.39 1.18 2.88
C PHE A 170 14.31 0.86 1.38
N ARG A 171 13.08 0.74 0.87
CA ARG A 171 12.80 0.64 -0.56
C ARG A 171 11.93 1.80 -1.02
N ARG A 172 12.26 2.35 -2.19
CA ARG A 172 11.47 3.40 -2.82
C ARG A 172 10.20 2.85 -3.45
N ILE A 173 9.08 3.56 -3.29
CA ILE A 173 7.79 3.29 -3.90
C ILE A 173 7.17 4.58 -4.43
N ASP A 174 6.22 4.45 -5.37
CA ASP A 174 5.38 5.55 -5.80
C ASP A 174 4.11 5.60 -4.95
N ALA A 175 3.86 6.73 -4.29
CA ALA A 175 2.61 7.05 -3.63
C ALA A 175 1.73 7.82 -4.62
N ASP A 176 0.73 7.16 -5.20
CA ASP A 176 -0.29 7.74 -6.07
C ASP A 176 -1.65 7.67 -5.35
N VAL A 177 -1.98 8.73 -4.60
CA VAL A 177 -3.13 8.77 -3.67
C VAL A 177 -3.82 10.12 -3.70
N LYS A 178 -5.09 10.11 -4.14
CA LYS A 178 -5.90 11.34 -4.35
C LYS A 178 -5.03 12.37 -5.10
N GLU A 179 -5.20 13.68 -5.11
CA GLU A 179 -4.28 14.58 -5.87
C GLU A 179 -2.79 14.62 -5.42
N THR A 180 -2.19 13.51 -4.94
CA THR A 180 -0.78 13.40 -4.53
C THR A 180 -0.10 12.28 -5.30
N ARG A 181 0.94 12.65 -6.07
CA ARG A 181 1.87 11.73 -6.71
C ARG A 181 3.28 12.04 -6.24
N ALA A 182 3.89 11.15 -5.47
CA ALA A 182 5.20 11.37 -4.87
C ALA A 182 6.00 10.08 -4.74
N GLU A 183 7.33 10.23 -4.75
CA GLU A 183 8.24 9.14 -4.38
C GLU A 183 8.41 9.13 -2.86
N VAL A 184 8.30 7.94 -2.25
CA VAL A 184 8.51 7.75 -0.81
C VAL A 184 9.31 6.49 -0.54
N TRP A 185 9.85 6.38 0.65
CA TRP A 185 10.72 5.29 1.07
C TRP A 185 10.08 4.51 2.20
N ILE A 186 10.00 3.18 2.10
CA ILE A 186 9.37 2.35 3.13
C ILE A 186 10.34 1.32 3.72
N ARG A 187 10.22 1.06 5.02
CA ARG A 187 10.95 0.03 5.77
C ARG A 187 9.97 -0.79 6.60
N LEU A 188 10.01 -2.12 6.48
CA LEU A 188 9.39 -3.03 7.44
C LEU A 188 10.36 -3.14 8.62
N VAL A 189 9.97 -2.65 9.80
CA VAL A 189 10.92 -2.41 10.89
C VAL A 189 11.33 -3.72 11.57
N ASP A 190 10.38 -4.61 11.77
CA ASP A 190 10.54 -5.86 12.51
C ASP A 190 10.25 -7.12 11.69
N ASP A 191 10.47 -7.04 10.36
CA ASP A 191 10.52 -8.21 9.49
C ASP A 191 11.97 -8.67 9.34
N ASP A 192 12.36 -9.69 10.10
CA ASP A 192 13.72 -10.26 10.08
C ASP A 192 13.99 -11.13 8.84
N ARG A 193 13.02 -11.28 7.93
CA ARG A 193 13.26 -11.94 6.65
C ARG A 193 14.32 -11.14 5.89
N PRO A 194 15.42 -11.77 5.46
CA PRO A 194 16.46 -11.07 4.70
C PRO A 194 15.78 -10.38 3.53
N PHE A 195 15.98 -9.06 3.46
CA PHE A 195 15.55 -8.27 2.33
C PHE A 195 16.20 -8.87 1.09
N VAL A 196 15.41 -9.57 0.28
CA VAL A 196 15.81 -9.91 -1.07
C VAL A 196 15.64 -8.60 -1.85
N PRO A 197 16.74 -7.91 -2.23
CA PRO A 197 16.59 -6.72 -3.05
C PRO A 197 15.80 -7.12 -4.29
N ALA A 198 14.67 -6.44 -4.50
CA ALA A 198 14.07 -6.40 -5.82
C ALA A 198 15.12 -5.73 -6.72
N THR A 199 15.96 -6.54 -7.36
CA THR A 199 17.00 -6.10 -8.28
C THR A 199 16.41 -5.18 -9.33
N ALA A 200 16.89 -3.93 -9.32
CA ALA A 200 16.80 -2.95 -10.41
C ALA A 200 15.35 -2.55 -10.79
N PRO A 201 15.12 -1.53 -11.65
CA PRO A 201 13.81 -0.95 -11.85
C PRO A 201 12.84 -2.06 -12.25
N ARG A 202 11.64 -2.08 -11.66
CA ARG A 202 10.58 -3.02 -12.03
C ARG A 202 10.41 -2.99 -13.54
N ARG A 203 11.07 -3.90 -14.26
CA ARG A 203 10.50 -4.47 -15.46
C ARG A 203 9.12 -4.93 -15.01
N ARG A 204 8.07 -4.37 -15.61
CA ARG A 204 6.68 -4.78 -15.36
C ARG A 204 6.67 -6.30 -15.15
N PRO A 205 6.02 -6.82 -14.09
CA PRO A 205 5.98 -8.26 -13.87
C PRO A 205 5.56 -8.94 -15.18
N GLU A 206 6.32 -9.95 -15.62
CA GLU A 206 5.97 -10.73 -16.81
C GLU A 206 4.50 -11.17 -16.82
N PRO A 207 3.84 -11.50 -15.69
CA PRO A 207 2.40 -11.73 -15.65
C PRO A 207 1.56 -10.56 -16.19
N ALA A 208 1.86 -9.30 -15.87
CA ALA A 208 1.07 -8.16 -16.35
C ALA A 208 1.37 -7.81 -17.82
N ARG A 209 2.61 -8.06 -18.28
CA ARG A 209 2.96 -7.93 -19.71
C ARG A 209 2.36 -9.05 -20.55
N GLN A 210 2.38 -10.28 -20.04
CA GLN A 210 1.74 -11.46 -20.64
C GLN A 210 0.23 -11.29 -20.66
N LEU A 211 -0.41 -10.87 -19.57
CA LEU A 211 -1.85 -10.58 -19.52
C LEU A 211 -2.24 -9.45 -20.48
N GLY A 212 -1.38 -8.43 -20.61
CA GLY A 212 -1.54 -7.38 -21.61
C GLY A 212 -1.45 -7.93 -23.04
N ALA A 213 -0.43 -8.75 -23.34
CA ALA A 213 -0.28 -9.37 -24.65
C ALA A 213 -1.42 -10.35 -24.98
N PHE A 214 -1.90 -11.11 -23.99
CA PHE A 214 -3.06 -11.98 -24.10
C PHE A 214 -4.34 -11.18 -24.35
N ALA A 215 -4.55 -10.08 -23.63
CA ALA A 215 -5.69 -9.19 -23.86
C ALA A 215 -5.63 -8.59 -25.28
N ASP A 216 -4.46 -8.12 -25.71
CA ASP A 216 -4.25 -7.53 -27.03
C ASP A 216 -4.35 -8.59 -28.15
N ALA A 217 -4.02 -9.86 -27.88
CA ALA A 217 -4.25 -10.97 -28.79
C ALA A 217 -5.73 -11.34 -28.88
N LEU A 218 -6.40 -11.53 -27.73
CA LEU A 218 -7.83 -11.81 -27.64
C LEU A 218 -8.68 -10.75 -28.37
N LEU A 219 -8.35 -9.47 -28.22
CA LEU A 219 -9.06 -8.39 -28.90
C LEU A 219 -8.88 -8.36 -30.43
N ARG A 220 -7.94 -9.14 -30.97
CA ARG A 220 -7.78 -9.36 -32.42
C ARG A 220 -8.48 -10.62 -32.91
N VAL A 221 -9.02 -11.44 -32.01
CA VAL A 221 -9.73 -12.66 -32.36
C VAL A 221 -11.17 -12.32 -32.76
N PRO A 222 -11.64 -12.71 -33.96
CA PRO A 222 -13.02 -12.52 -34.38
C PRO A 222 -13.98 -13.15 -33.37
N GLY A 223 -14.97 -12.39 -32.90
CA GLY A 223 -15.91 -12.86 -31.87
C GLY A 223 -15.49 -12.53 -30.44
N PHE A 224 -14.30 -11.98 -30.22
CA PHE A 224 -13.87 -11.37 -28.94
C PHE A 224 -13.44 -9.89 -29.09
N ASP A 225 -13.35 -9.41 -30.32
CA ASP A 225 -13.04 -8.03 -30.71
C ASP A 225 -14.17 -7.04 -30.36
N THR A 226 -15.43 -7.48 -30.42
CA THR A 226 -16.62 -6.68 -30.09
C THR A 226 -17.12 -6.87 -28.66
N PRO A 227 -17.78 -5.86 -28.04
CA PRO A 227 -18.44 -6.03 -26.75
C PRO A 227 -19.45 -7.17 -26.70
N GLU A 228 -20.25 -7.32 -27.76
CA GLU A 228 -21.27 -8.37 -27.89
C GLU A 228 -20.62 -9.75 -28.00
N GLY A 229 -19.56 -9.88 -28.79
CA GLY A 229 -18.77 -11.09 -28.90
C GLY A 229 -18.16 -11.51 -27.56
N ARG A 230 -17.51 -10.58 -26.84
CA ARG A 230 -16.97 -10.85 -25.48
C ARG A 230 -18.06 -11.29 -24.51
N ASN A 231 -19.27 -10.73 -24.60
CA ASN A 231 -20.39 -11.14 -23.77
C ASN A 231 -20.84 -12.57 -24.06
N LEU A 232 -20.85 -12.98 -25.34
CA LEU A 232 -21.17 -14.36 -25.72
C LEU A 232 -20.12 -15.35 -25.22
N VAL A 233 -18.84 -15.05 -25.41
CA VAL A 233 -17.73 -15.89 -24.93
C VAL A 233 -17.79 -16.04 -23.40
N VAL A 234 -17.95 -14.93 -22.66
CA VAL A 234 -17.99 -14.98 -21.19
C VAL A 234 -19.19 -15.77 -20.68
N ARG A 235 -20.36 -15.70 -21.34
CA ARG A 235 -21.54 -16.50 -20.96
C ARG A 235 -21.31 -18.01 -21.04
N GLY A 236 -20.36 -18.46 -21.87
CA GLY A 236 -19.96 -19.86 -21.96
C GLY A 236 -19.07 -20.34 -20.82
N LEU A 237 -18.59 -19.43 -19.95
CA LEU A 237 -17.71 -19.78 -18.84
C LEU A 237 -18.50 -20.18 -17.59
N PRO A 238 -18.01 -21.17 -16.80
CA PRO A 238 -18.71 -21.63 -15.59
C PRO A 238 -18.79 -20.56 -14.48
N PHE A 239 -17.99 -19.50 -14.57
CA PHE A 239 -17.92 -18.39 -13.63
C PHE A 239 -18.35 -17.05 -14.25
N ALA A 240 -19.13 -17.06 -15.34
CA ALA A 240 -19.57 -15.86 -16.06
C ALA A 240 -20.13 -14.74 -15.15
N GLY A 241 -20.88 -15.12 -14.10
CA GLY A 241 -21.57 -14.19 -13.20
C GLY A 241 -20.68 -13.38 -12.26
N VAL A 242 -19.40 -13.75 -12.12
CA VAL A 242 -18.46 -13.04 -11.23
C VAL A 242 -17.44 -12.19 -11.98
N VAL A 243 -17.45 -12.20 -13.32
CA VAL A 243 -16.51 -11.46 -14.15
C VAL A 243 -16.89 -9.97 -14.15
N PRO A 244 -16.07 -9.06 -13.57
CA PRO A 244 -16.34 -7.63 -13.63
C PRO A 244 -16.26 -7.14 -15.08
N ARG A 245 -17.26 -6.39 -15.56
CA ARG A 245 -17.32 -5.92 -16.95
C ARG A 245 -17.00 -4.43 -17.06
N HIS A 246 -16.28 -4.06 -18.11
CA HIS A 246 -15.85 -2.68 -18.34
C HIS A 246 -16.21 -2.20 -19.75
N ALA A 247 -16.48 -0.90 -19.89
CA ALA A 247 -16.80 -0.30 -21.20
C ALA A 247 -15.59 -0.26 -22.14
N ALA A 248 -14.38 -0.07 -21.60
CA ALA A 248 -13.15 -0.04 -22.39
C ALA A 248 -12.70 -1.47 -22.74
N ALA A 249 -12.59 -1.78 -24.04
CA ALA A 249 -12.35 -3.14 -24.54
C ALA A 249 -11.13 -3.83 -23.90
N ARG A 250 -10.02 -3.10 -23.74
CA ARG A 250 -8.80 -3.62 -23.12
C ARG A 250 -8.94 -3.87 -21.62
N ALA A 251 -9.66 -3.01 -20.91
CA ALA A 251 -9.93 -3.20 -19.49
C ALA A 251 -10.89 -4.38 -19.26
N ASP A 252 -11.88 -4.55 -20.14
CA ASP A 252 -12.83 -5.67 -20.12
C ASP A 252 -12.12 -7.01 -20.37
N ALA A 253 -11.26 -7.07 -21.39
CA ALA A 253 -10.45 -8.25 -21.69
C ALA A 253 -9.50 -8.63 -20.54
N ILE A 254 -8.85 -7.65 -19.91
CA ILE A 254 -7.97 -7.87 -18.75
C ILE A 254 -8.78 -8.40 -17.56
N SER A 255 -9.96 -7.84 -17.31
CA SER A 255 -10.83 -8.31 -16.22
C SER A 255 -11.27 -9.76 -16.42
N ILE A 256 -11.68 -10.13 -17.65
CA ILE A 256 -12.02 -11.51 -18.01
C ILE A 256 -10.83 -12.44 -17.74
N LEU A 257 -9.64 -12.09 -18.24
CA LEU A 257 -8.43 -12.88 -18.04
C LEU A 257 -8.06 -13.01 -16.56
N MET A 258 -8.10 -11.92 -15.78
CA MET A 258 -7.84 -11.97 -14.34
C MET A 258 -8.82 -12.88 -13.62
N THR A 259 -10.10 -12.84 -13.96
CA THR A 259 -11.08 -13.76 -13.36
C THR A 259 -10.74 -15.21 -13.73
N CYS A 260 -10.36 -15.51 -14.98
CA CYS A 260 -9.97 -16.86 -15.39
C CYS A 260 -8.79 -17.42 -14.59
N GLU A 261 -7.81 -16.60 -14.20
CA GLU A 261 -6.68 -17.02 -13.35
C GLU A 261 -7.09 -17.52 -11.95
N HIS A 262 -8.25 -17.10 -11.46
CA HIS A 262 -8.73 -17.48 -10.13
C HIS A 262 -9.45 -18.82 -10.12
N TYR A 263 -9.72 -19.41 -11.29
CA TYR A 263 -10.41 -20.68 -11.43
C TYR A 263 -9.50 -21.72 -12.06
N PRO A 264 -9.45 -22.95 -11.50
CA PRO A 264 -8.77 -24.07 -12.15
C PRO A 264 -9.27 -24.23 -13.60
N GLU A 265 -8.36 -24.33 -14.55
CA GLU A 265 -8.64 -24.47 -15.99
C GLU A 265 -9.43 -23.28 -16.61
N GLY A 266 -9.52 -22.14 -15.91
CA GLY A 266 -10.34 -21.01 -16.35
C GLY A 266 -9.85 -20.37 -17.64
N LEU A 267 -8.53 -20.33 -17.86
CA LEU A 267 -7.93 -19.76 -19.06
C LEU A 267 -8.08 -20.70 -20.25
N GLU A 268 -7.91 -22.01 -20.04
CA GLU A 268 -8.17 -23.06 -21.02
C GLU A 268 -9.63 -23.01 -21.47
N ALA A 269 -10.57 -22.91 -20.52
CA ALA A 269 -12.00 -22.75 -20.83
C ALA A 269 -12.28 -21.47 -21.63
N LEU A 270 -11.61 -20.35 -21.33
CA LEU A 270 -11.72 -19.12 -22.12
C LEU A 270 -11.23 -19.33 -23.56
N VAL A 271 -10.07 -19.94 -23.74
CA VAL A 271 -9.48 -20.18 -25.06
C VAL A 271 -10.36 -21.13 -25.88
N GLU A 272 -10.93 -22.16 -25.25
CA GLU A 272 -11.90 -23.04 -25.92
C GLU A 272 -13.16 -22.30 -26.35
N GLN A 273 -13.73 -21.45 -25.51
CA GLN A 273 -14.91 -20.64 -25.87
C GLN A 273 -14.60 -19.67 -27.01
N VAL A 274 -13.42 -19.06 -27.02
CA VAL A 274 -12.97 -18.19 -28.11
C VAL A 274 -12.76 -18.99 -29.40
N ARG A 275 -12.22 -20.21 -29.30
CA ARG A 275 -11.97 -21.09 -30.45
C ARG A 275 -13.25 -21.43 -31.21
N LEU A 276 -14.40 -21.55 -30.53
CA LEU A 276 -15.71 -21.79 -31.17
C LEU A 276 -16.08 -20.75 -32.24
N TYR A 277 -15.55 -19.52 -32.13
CA TYR A 277 -15.87 -18.41 -33.04
C TYR A 277 -14.75 -18.09 -34.04
N ALA A 278 -13.53 -18.57 -33.79
CA ALA A 278 -12.34 -18.13 -34.50
C ALA A 278 -11.38 -19.25 -34.93
N GLU A 279 -11.85 -20.49 -34.93
CA GLU A 279 -11.08 -21.64 -35.41
C GLU A 279 -10.51 -21.40 -36.81
N GLY A 280 -9.24 -21.77 -37.02
CA GLY A 280 -8.54 -21.62 -38.30
C GLY A 280 -8.09 -20.18 -38.62
N THR A 281 -8.33 -19.21 -37.76
CA THR A 281 -7.85 -17.83 -37.97
C THR A 281 -6.39 -17.66 -37.50
N THR A 282 -5.66 -16.74 -38.14
CA THR A 282 -4.28 -16.39 -37.74
C THR A 282 -4.23 -15.84 -36.32
N ALA A 283 -5.26 -15.09 -35.91
CA ALA A 283 -5.38 -14.55 -34.55
C ALA A 283 -5.55 -15.66 -33.50
N MET A 284 -6.25 -16.75 -33.82
CA MET A 284 -6.38 -17.91 -32.95
C MET A 284 -5.07 -18.69 -32.84
N ALA A 285 -4.31 -18.84 -33.93
CA ALA A 285 -2.99 -19.48 -33.90
C ALA A 285 -2.00 -18.71 -33.01
N GLU A 286 -2.02 -17.37 -33.05
CA GLU A 286 -1.21 -16.54 -32.15
C GLU A 286 -1.61 -16.73 -30.67
N LEU A 287 -2.90 -16.90 -30.39
CA LEU A 287 -3.40 -17.18 -29.03
C LEU A 287 -2.96 -18.57 -28.53
N ASP A 288 -2.97 -19.58 -29.40
CA ASP A 288 -2.49 -20.92 -29.09
C ASP A 288 -0.96 -20.93 -28.80
N GLU A 289 -0.16 -20.18 -29.55
CA GLU A 289 1.27 -19.98 -29.27
C GLU A 289 1.53 -19.25 -27.95
N LEU A 290 0.65 -18.30 -27.59
CA LEU A 290 0.71 -17.62 -26.30
C LEU A 290 0.38 -18.59 -25.14
N MET A 291 -0.59 -19.49 -25.31
CA MET A 291 -0.92 -20.54 -24.34
C MET A 291 0.21 -21.55 -24.18
N ALA A 292 0.80 -22.02 -25.29
CA ALA A 292 1.91 -22.97 -25.25
C ALA A 292 3.16 -22.41 -24.53
N ARG A 293 3.48 -21.13 -24.76
CA ARG A 293 4.59 -20.45 -24.07
C ARG A 293 4.36 -20.29 -22.56
N ARG A 294 3.10 -20.25 -22.15
CA ARG A 294 2.72 -20.07 -20.75
C ARG A 294 2.81 -21.36 -19.94
N GLY A 295 2.49 -22.51 -20.53
CA GLY A 295 2.59 -23.82 -19.87
C GLY A 295 4.00 -24.39 -19.78
N ALA A 296 4.99 -23.77 -20.43
CA ALA A 296 6.38 -24.22 -20.48
C ALA A 296 7.31 -23.57 -19.44
N GLY A 297 6.79 -22.68 -18.58
CA GLY A 297 7.54 -21.98 -17.53
C GLY A 297 6.94 -22.23 -16.15
#